data_AF-A0A3P0PBY0-F1
#
_entry.id   AF-A0A3P0PBY0-F1
#
_cell.length_a   1.000
_cell.length_b   1.000
_cell.length_c   1.000
_cell.angle_alpha   90.00
_cell.angle_beta   90.00
_cell.angle_gamma   90.00
#
_symmetry.space_group_name_H-M   'P 1'
#
loop_
_entity.id
_entity.type
_entity.pdbx_description
1 polymer ?
#
loop_
_entity_poly.entity_id
_entity_poly.type
_entity_poly.pdbx_seq_one_letter_code
_entity_poly.pdbx_strand_id
1 'polypeptide(L)'
;MVTVTGSWHLWIYCCHWSITLNGEELAWSESPDDAITLATRGIDGQKLLSVERGANPQSWVFGFDLGGELKTRPYGDDPSVEQWFLYERDSGNVLAARADGLISYGPGTLRLEDATWHSLSTTGGTGSDSR
;
A
#
# COMPACT_ATOMS: atom_id res chain seq x y z
N MET A 1 -7.05 29.60 8.48
CA MET A 1 -7.56 28.41 7.80
C MET A 1 -7.02 27.21 8.55
N VAL A 2 -7.89 26.27 8.94
CA VAL A 2 -7.49 25.03 9.64
C VAL A 2 -7.84 23.88 8.70
N THR A 3 -6.87 23.02 8.40
CA THR A 3 -7.06 21.82 7.58
C THR A 3 -6.77 20.59 8.41
N VAL A 4 -7.68 19.61 8.37
CA VAL A 4 -7.43 18.28 8.96
C VAL A 4 -6.48 17.54 8.03
N THR A 5 -5.35 17.05 8.54
CA THR A 5 -4.38 16.26 7.78
C THR A 5 -4.02 15.01 8.56
N GLY A 6 -3.93 13.87 7.88
CA GLY A 6 -3.39 12.65 8.49
C GLY A 6 -1.90 12.80 8.84
N SER A 7 -1.45 12.00 9.82
CA SER A 7 -0.03 11.79 10.12
C SER A 7 0.71 11.04 9.01
N TRP A 8 -0.03 10.45 8.06
CA TRP A 8 0.49 9.61 7.00
C TRP A 8 0.05 10.10 5.61
N HIS A 9 0.90 9.91 4.61
CA HIS A 9 0.59 10.14 3.20
C HIS A 9 0.98 8.90 2.38
N LEU A 10 0.02 8.31 1.67
CA LEU A 10 0.22 7.12 0.83
C LEU A 10 0.46 7.55 -0.61
N TRP A 11 1.51 7.01 -1.24
CA TRP A 11 1.81 7.17 -2.66
C TRP A 11 1.93 5.79 -3.32
N ILE A 12 1.06 5.52 -4.29
CA ILE A 12 1.09 4.34 -5.14
C ILE A 12 1.97 4.59 -6.36
N TYR A 13 2.89 3.67 -6.65
CA TYR A 13 3.96 3.85 -7.63
C TYR A 13 4.21 2.56 -8.41
N CYS A 14 4.45 2.65 -9.72
CA CYS A 14 4.92 1.54 -10.57
C CYS A 14 4.33 0.14 -10.28
N CYS A 15 3.02 0.07 -10.03
CA CYS A 15 2.33 -1.18 -9.73
C CYS A 15 0.95 -1.20 -10.37
N HIS A 16 0.41 -2.40 -10.58
CA HIS A 16 -1.01 -2.53 -10.85
C HIS A 16 -1.78 -2.35 -9.54
N TRP A 17 -2.91 -1.67 -9.62
CA TRP A 17 -3.77 -1.42 -8.49
C TRP A 17 -5.24 -1.54 -8.86
N SER A 18 -6.09 -1.80 -7.86
CA SER A 18 -7.54 -1.68 -7.97
C SER A 18 -8.13 -1.08 -6.70
N ILE A 19 -9.21 -0.33 -6.85
CA ILE A 19 -9.94 0.30 -5.74
C ILE A 19 -11.36 -0.27 -5.72
N THR A 20 -11.79 -0.71 -4.55
CA THR A 20 -13.19 -1.03 -4.29
C THR A 20 -13.74 -0.12 -3.19
N LEU A 21 -15.06 0.07 -3.20
CA LEU A 21 -15.80 0.75 -2.14
C LEU A 21 -16.99 -0.11 -1.75
N ASN A 22 -17.06 -0.52 -0.50
CA ASN A 22 -18.09 -1.44 0.00
C ASN A 22 -18.17 -2.75 -0.81
N GLY A 23 -17.03 -3.21 -1.34
CA GLY A 23 -16.91 -4.44 -2.14
C GLY A 23 -17.22 -4.27 -3.63
N GLU A 24 -17.64 -3.10 -4.09
CA GLU A 24 -17.85 -2.81 -5.51
C GLU A 24 -16.58 -2.19 -6.12
N GLU A 25 -16.11 -2.73 -7.25
CA GLU A 25 -14.95 -2.18 -7.96
C GLU A 25 -15.30 -0.82 -8.58
N LEU A 26 -14.49 0.19 -8.25
CA LEU A 26 -14.62 1.53 -8.82
C LEU A 26 -13.72 1.74 -10.02
N ALA A 27 -12.46 1.31 -9.91
CA ALA A 27 -11.47 1.41 -10.99
C ALA A 27 -10.24 0.53 -10.69
N TRP A 28 -9.43 0.35 -11.72
CA TRP A 28 -8.10 -0.27 -11.66
C TRP A 28 -7.10 0.51 -12.53
N SER A 29 -5.81 0.14 -12.47
CA SER A 29 -4.71 0.93 -13.04
C SER A 29 -4.80 1.25 -14.53
N GLU A 30 -5.57 0.49 -15.31
CA GLU A 30 -5.78 0.73 -16.76
C GLU A 30 -7.21 1.20 -17.07
N SER A 31 -7.97 1.61 -16.06
CA SER A 31 -9.27 2.25 -16.27
C SER A 31 -9.12 3.63 -16.92
N PRO A 32 -10.17 4.17 -17.55
CA PRO A 32 -10.17 5.55 -18.03
C PRO A 32 -9.88 6.57 -16.92
N ASP A 33 -9.25 7.70 -17.29
CA ASP A 33 -8.78 8.74 -16.35
C ASP A 33 -9.89 9.29 -15.44
N ASP A 34 -11.12 9.41 -15.93
CA ASP A 34 -12.27 9.88 -15.17
C ASP A 34 -12.70 8.87 -14.11
N ALA A 35 -12.71 7.58 -14.44
CA ALA A 35 -12.95 6.49 -13.49
C ALA A 35 -11.84 6.43 -12.43
N ILE A 36 -10.57 6.57 -12.82
CA ILE A 36 -9.43 6.64 -11.89
C ILE A 36 -9.58 7.83 -10.94
N THR A 37 -9.91 9.00 -11.47
CA THR A 37 -10.11 10.22 -10.67
C THR A 37 -11.27 10.07 -9.68
N LEU A 38 -12.36 9.43 -10.09
CA LEU A 38 -13.51 9.18 -9.21
C LEU A 38 -13.16 8.18 -8.11
N ALA A 39 -12.50 7.08 -8.46
CA ALA A 39 -12.12 6.03 -7.50
C ALA A 39 -11.12 6.55 -6.45
N THR A 40 -10.10 7.30 -6.88
CA THR A 40 -9.12 7.91 -5.96
C THR A 40 -9.77 8.89 -5.00
N ARG A 41 -10.68 9.74 -5.47
CA ARG A 41 -11.50 10.62 -4.60
C ARG A 41 -12.39 9.85 -3.63
N GLY A 42 -12.82 8.65 -4.00
CA GLY A 42 -13.65 7.79 -3.15
C GLY A 42 -12.94 7.34 -1.88
N ILE A 43 -11.62 7.14 -1.94
CA ILE A 43 -10.80 6.71 -0.79
C ILE A 43 -9.95 7.84 -0.21
N ASP A 44 -9.77 8.95 -0.92
CA ASP A 44 -9.06 10.12 -0.42
C ASP A 44 -9.78 10.73 0.80
N GLY A 45 -9.00 11.04 1.83
CA GLY A 45 -9.52 11.51 3.12
C GLY A 45 -10.08 10.43 4.06
N GLN A 46 -10.22 9.17 3.61
CA GLN A 46 -10.51 8.07 4.52
C GLN A 46 -9.29 7.75 5.39
N LYS A 47 -9.52 7.29 6.63
CA LYS A 47 -8.45 6.86 7.51
C LYS A 47 -7.98 5.47 7.09
N LEU A 48 -6.69 5.35 6.78
CA LEU A 48 -6.03 4.05 6.61
C LEU A 48 -6.05 3.29 7.95
N LEU A 49 -6.64 2.10 7.96
CA LEU A 49 -6.77 1.25 9.14
C LEU A 49 -5.78 0.09 9.15
N SER A 50 -5.49 -0.48 7.98
CA SER A 50 -4.56 -1.60 7.86
C SER A 50 -3.80 -1.60 6.54
N VAL A 51 -2.60 -2.19 6.57
CA VAL A 51 -1.79 -2.53 5.40
C VAL A 51 -1.36 -3.97 5.58
N GLU A 52 -1.86 -4.85 4.71
CA GLU A 52 -1.73 -6.29 4.85
C GLU A 52 -1.21 -6.92 3.56
N ARG A 53 -0.66 -8.14 3.67
CA ARG A 53 -0.31 -8.92 2.48
C ARG A 53 -1.59 -9.36 1.77
N GLY A 54 -1.56 -9.26 0.45
CA GLY A 54 -2.60 -9.83 -0.40
C GLY A 54 -2.47 -11.35 -0.55
N ALA A 55 -3.26 -11.92 -1.46
CA ALA A 55 -3.24 -13.36 -1.75
C ALA A 55 -1.87 -13.88 -2.19
N ASN A 56 -1.06 -13.01 -2.82
CA ASN A 56 0.32 -13.29 -3.16
C ASN A 56 1.27 -12.49 -2.25
N PRO A 57 2.47 -13.02 -1.92
CA PRO A 57 3.41 -12.33 -1.05
C PRO A 57 3.84 -10.94 -1.55
N GLN A 58 3.83 -10.70 -2.86
CA GLN A 58 4.18 -9.39 -3.43
C GLN A 58 2.99 -8.43 -3.54
N SER A 59 1.79 -8.88 -3.21
CA SER A 59 0.58 -8.06 -3.26
C SER A 59 0.27 -7.45 -1.89
N TRP A 60 -0.44 -6.34 -1.90
CA TRP A 60 -0.84 -5.62 -0.68
C TRP A 60 -2.31 -5.26 -0.72
N VAL A 61 -2.91 -5.17 0.47
CA VAL A 61 -4.29 -4.74 0.69
C VAL A 61 -4.27 -3.61 1.73
N PHE A 62 -4.90 -2.49 1.39
CA PHE A 62 -5.05 -1.32 2.24
C PHE A 62 -6.53 -1.18 2.59
N GLY A 63 -6.85 -1.27 3.88
CA GLY A 63 -8.22 -1.13 4.38
C GLY A 63 -8.46 0.28 4.92
N PHE A 64 -9.58 0.90 4.52
CA PHE A 64 -9.96 2.24 4.94
C PHE A 64 -11.28 2.23 5.75
N ASP A 65 -11.45 3.24 6.61
CA ASP A 65 -12.53 3.29 7.61
C ASP A 65 -13.95 3.47 7.07
N LEU A 66 -14.11 3.97 5.84
CA LEU A 66 -15.41 4.13 5.18
C LEU A 66 -15.64 3.09 4.07
N GLY A 67 -15.06 1.90 4.23
CA GLY A 67 -15.27 0.75 3.34
C GLY A 67 -14.46 0.81 2.05
N GLY A 68 -13.56 1.78 1.92
CA GLY A 68 -12.56 1.80 0.85
C GLY A 68 -11.57 0.65 1.00
N GLU A 69 -11.20 0.04 -0.11
CA GLU A 69 -10.11 -0.92 -0.18
C GLU A 69 -9.27 -0.62 -1.41
N LEU A 70 -7.94 -0.58 -1.25
CA LEU A 70 -6.98 -0.49 -2.34
C LEU A 70 -6.13 -1.75 -2.34
N LYS A 71 -5.98 -2.39 -3.50
CA LYS A 71 -5.10 -3.55 -3.68
C LYS A 71 -3.97 -3.18 -4.62
N THR A 72 -2.75 -3.64 -4.34
CA THR A 72 -1.62 -3.52 -5.26
C THR A 72 -1.02 -4.88 -5.59
N ARG A 73 -0.43 -4.99 -6.77
CA ARG A 73 0.44 -6.11 -7.18
C ARG A 73 1.54 -5.58 -8.09
N PRO A 74 2.68 -6.30 -8.21
CA PRO A 74 3.77 -5.90 -9.09
C PRO A 74 3.31 -5.64 -10.53
N TYR A 75 3.98 -4.67 -11.15
CA TYR A 75 3.88 -4.35 -12.57
C TYR A 75 5.23 -4.61 -13.23
N GLY A 76 5.24 -5.30 -14.38
CA GLY A 76 6.46 -5.66 -15.08
C GLY A 76 7.30 -6.74 -14.36
N ASP A 77 8.54 -6.89 -14.81
CA ASP A 77 9.41 -8.01 -14.43
C ASP A 77 10.57 -7.61 -13.50
N ASP A 78 10.72 -6.32 -13.17
CA ASP A 78 11.79 -5.86 -12.28
C ASP A 78 11.36 -5.98 -10.80
N PRO A 79 11.89 -6.94 -10.04
CA PRO A 79 11.53 -7.15 -8.64
C PRO A 79 12.02 -6.04 -7.71
N SER A 80 12.92 -5.17 -8.19
CA SER A 80 13.55 -4.12 -7.40
C SER A 80 12.78 -2.81 -7.37
N VAL A 81 11.75 -2.68 -8.22
CA VAL A 81 10.93 -1.47 -8.32
C VAL A 81 9.96 -1.37 -7.15
N GLU A 82 9.84 -0.16 -6.59
CA GLU A 82 8.88 0.13 -5.53
C GLU A 82 7.43 0.14 -6.03
N GLN A 83 6.52 -0.42 -5.24
CA GLN A 83 5.08 -0.40 -5.48
C GLN A 83 4.38 0.76 -4.77
N TRP A 84 4.85 1.14 -3.59
CA TRP A 84 4.23 2.20 -2.81
C TRP A 84 5.13 2.71 -1.70
N PHE A 85 4.82 3.92 -1.25
CA PHE A 85 5.46 4.61 -0.15
C PHE A 85 4.39 5.12 0.83
N LEU A 86 4.65 4.96 2.12
CA LEU A 86 3.83 5.51 3.19
C LEU A 86 4.69 6.45 4.03
N TYR A 87 4.50 7.75 3.82
CA TYR A 87 5.27 8.82 4.46
C TYR A 87 4.67 9.16 5.83
N GLU A 88 5.49 9.11 6.87
CA GLU A 88 5.15 9.57 8.21
C GLU A 88 5.57 11.03 8.37
N ARG A 89 4.60 11.92 8.61
CA ARG A 89 4.83 13.37 8.67
C ARG A 89 5.73 13.76 9.83
N ASP A 90 5.51 13.18 11.01
CA ASP A 90 6.11 13.65 12.25
C ASP A 90 7.59 13.25 12.37
N SER A 91 7.92 12.04 11.93
CA SER A 91 9.30 11.52 11.93
C SER A 91 10.06 11.87 10.64
N GLY A 92 9.36 12.11 9.54
CA GLY A 92 9.94 12.19 8.20
C GLY A 92 10.39 10.83 7.65
N ASN A 93 10.05 9.73 8.31
CA ASN A 93 10.34 8.38 7.84
C ASN A 93 9.34 7.94 6.77
N VAL A 94 9.74 6.95 5.98
CA VAL A 94 8.97 6.37 4.90
C VAL A 94 9.03 4.86 5.02
N LEU A 95 7.86 4.23 5.02
CA LEU A 95 7.74 2.80 4.77
C LEU A 95 7.59 2.60 3.26
N ALA A 96 8.54 1.92 2.64
CA ALA A 96 8.52 1.59 1.22
C ALA A 96 8.29 0.08 1.03
N ALA A 97 7.58 -0.30 -0.01
CA ALA A 97 7.45 -1.70 -0.42
C ALA A 97 7.83 -1.90 -1.88
N ARG A 98 8.54 -3.00 -2.16
CA ARG A 98 9.02 -3.37 -3.50
C ARG A 98 8.18 -4.44 -4.18
N ALA A 99 8.41 -4.61 -5.47
CA ALA A 99 7.80 -5.60 -6.33
C ALA A 99 8.14 -7.04 -5.93
N ASP A 100 9.27 -7.31 -5.26
CA ASP A 100 9.56 -8.60 -4.61
C ASP A 100 8.85 -8.81 -3.26
N GLY A 101 8.13 -7.79 -2.79
CA GLY A 101 7.45 -7.80 -1.51
C GLY A 101 8.35 -7.41 -0.34
N LEU A 102 9.62 -7.06 -0.51
CA LEU A 102 10.42 -6.56 0.60
C LEU A 102 9.96 -5.17 1.03
N ILE A 103 10.20 -4.83 2.29
CA ILE A 103 9.93 -3.51 2.85
C ILE A 103 11.18 -2.85 3.43
N SER A 104 11.22 -1.53 3.42
CA SER A 104 12.22 -0.71 4.11
C SER A 104 11.52 0.37 4.91
N TYR A 105 12.04 0.68 6.09
CA TYR A 105 11.59 1.82 6.89
C TYR A 105 12.77 2.64 7.35
N GLY A 106 12.77 3.93 7.02
CA GLY A 106 13.86 4.85 7.35
C GLY A 106 13.56 6.27 6.89
N PRO A 107 14.52 7.21 7.03
CA PRO A 107 14.32 8.61 6.66
C PRO A 107 13.94 8.76 5.18
N GLY A 108 13.02 9.67 4.86
CA GLY A 108 12.62 9.94 3.47
C GLY A 108 13.72 10.54 2.59
N THR A 109 14.85 10.94 3.19
CA THR A 109 16.07 11.37 2.48
C THR A 109 17.02 10.22 2.16
N LEU A 110 16.77 9.01 2.66
CA LEU A 110 17.55 7.82 2.35
C LEU A 110 17.36 7.48 0.87
N ARG A 111 18.47 7.27 0.15
CA ARG A 111 18.38 6.77 -1.21
C ARG A 111 17.95 5.32 -1.19
N LEU A 112 17.06 4.94 -2.11
CA LEU A 112 16.52 3.59 -2.17
C LEU A 112 17.61 2.53 -2.46
N GLU A 113 18.69 2.93 -3.13
CA GLU A 113 19.89 2.10 -3.36
C GLU A 113 20.64 1.74 -2.06
N ASP A 114 20.55 2.60 -1.04
CA ASP A 114 21.20 2.42 0.27
C ASP A 114 20.26 1.79 1.31
N ALA A 115 18.99 1.54 0.94
CA ALA A 115 17.99 1.04 1.86
C ALA A 115 18.26 -0.42 2.25
N THR A 116 18.05 -0.74 3.52
CA THR A 116 18.03 -2.13 4.00
C THR A 116 16.62 -2.69 3.86
N TRP A 117 16.51 -3.80 3.13
CA TRP A 117 15.24 -4.41 2.78
C TRP A 117 14.97 -5.66 3.60
N HIS A 118 13.75 -5.76 4.13
CA HIS A 118 13.33 -6.82 5.04
C HIS A 118 12.12 -7.56 4.49
N SER A 119 12.08 -8.87 4.68
CA SER A 119 10.87 -9.66 4.45
C SER A 119 9.93 -9.51 5.64
N LEU A 120 8.63 -9.38 5.38
CA LEU A 120 7.63 -9.55 6.45
C LEU A 120 7.46 -11.04 6.68
N SER A 121 7.97 -11.54 7.80
CA SER A 121 7.63 -12.89 8.25
C SER A 121 6.14 -12.92 8.61
N THR A 122 5.35 -13.68 7.86
CA THR A 122 3.97 -13.99 8.24
C THR A 122 4.02 -14.74 9.57
N THR A 123 3.66 -14.10 10.68
CA THR A 123 3.44 -14.81 11.92
C THR A 123 2.20 -15.68 11.73
N GLY A 124 2.41 -16.94 11.34
CA GLY A 124 1.37 -17.94 11.26
C GLY A 124 0.75 -18.14 12.64
N GLY A 125 -0.47 -17.66 12.80
CA GLY A 125 -1.29 -17.90 13.98
C GLY A 125 -1.75 -19.36 14.04
N THR A 126 -1.33 -20.02 15.11
CA THR A 126 -1.90 -21.19 15.79
C THR A 126 -1.84 -22.55 15.09
N GLY A 127 -1.08 -23.45 15.71
CA GLY A 127 -1.07 -24.88 15.39
C GLY A 127 -2.38 -25.57 15.71
N SER A 128 -2.64 -26.63 14.95
CA SER A 128 -3.54 -27.71 15.37
C SER A 128 -2.68 -28.82 15.94
N ASP A 129 -2.81 -28.97 17.25
CA ASP A 129 -2.30 -30.08 18.03
C ASP A 129 -2.84 -31.42 17.49
N SER A 130 -2.02 -32.44 17.61
CA SER A 130 -2.33 -33.79 17.16
C SER A 130 -3.35 -34.44 18.09
N ARG A 131 -4.41 -35.05 17.53
CA ARG A 131 -4.95 -36.30 18.07
C ARG A 131 -5.74 -37.09 17.05
#